data_AF-X1VMH8-F1
#
_entry.id   AF-X1VMH8-F1
#
_cell.length_a   1.000
_cell.length_b   1.000
_cell.length_c   1.000
_cell.angle_alpha   90.00
_cell.angle_beta   90.00
_cell.angle_gamma   90.00
#
_symmetry.space_group_name_H-M   'P 1'
#
loop_
_entity.id
_entity.type
_entity.pdbx_description
1 polymer ?
#
loop_
_entity_poly.entity_id
_entity_poly.type
_entity_poly.pdbx_seq_one_letter_code
_entity_poly.pdbx_strand_id
1 'polypeptide(L)'
;MNDREEFIDDMAYTAMVIDHCGSNISSVSLLLVSKDFRLGMENAELFVEKDHTDEVLARVEEFKPFWQQIEEITRAPVKPEPQLIFECRKCELFKGCLGKDIDNHVFDIPRLSHSKFDGLIESGIVHIEAIPD
;
A
#
# COMPACT_ATOMS: atom_id res chain seq x y z
N MET A 1 -14.47 -0.09 16.33
CA MET A 1 -13.81 -1.41 16.09
C MET A 1 -12.60 -1.16 15.18
N ASN A 2 -11.78 -2.16 14.85
CA ASN A 2 -10.62 -1.96 13.98
C ASN A 2 -11.05 -2.00 12.50
N ASP A 3 -11.87 -1.04 12.13
CA ASP A 3 -12.64 -0.98 10.90
C ASP A 3 -12.22 0.33 10.23
N ARG A 4 -11.27 0.22 9.30
CA ARG A 4 -10.49 1.30 8.72
C ARG A 4 -10.64 1.25 7.20
N GLU A 5 -10.56 2.43 6.58
CA GLU A 5 -10.68 2.60 5.12
C GLU A 5 -9.65 1.78 4.32
N GLU A 6 -8.44 1.59 4.87
CA GLU A 6 -7.41 0.74 4.25
C GLU A 6 -7.89 -0.70 3.97
N PHE A 7 -8.82 -1.23 4.79
CA PHE A 7 -9.38 -2.55 4.54
C PHE A 7 -10.38 -2.57 3.39
N ILE A 8 -11.02 -1.44 3.09
CA ILE A 8 -11.88 -1.32 1.91
C ILE A 8 -11.03 -1.40 0.65
N ASP A 9 -9.89 -0.72 0.62
CA ASP A 9 -8.95 -0.77 -0.51
C ASP A 9 -8.43 -2.20 -0.73
N ASP A 10 -8.00 -2.89 0.32
CA ASP A 10 -7.51 -4.27 0.24
C ASP A 10 -8.61 -5.26 -0.25
N MET A 11 -9.82 -5.12 0.30
CA MET A 11 -10.97 -5.93 -0.12
C MET A 11 -11.38 -5.63 -1.56
N ALA A 12 -11.36 -4.36 -1.98
CA ALA A 12 -11.70 -3.94 -3.34
C ALA A 12 -10.69 -4.44 -4.38
N TYR A 13 -9.39 -4.38 -4.09
CA TYR A 13 -8.39 -4.94 -5.00
C TYR A 13 -8.62 -6.45 -5.21
N THR A 14 -8.85 -7.19 -4.12
CA THR A 14 -9.13 -8.63 -4.16
C THR A 14 -10.42 -8.92 -4.92
N ALA A 15 -11.48 -8.15 -4.65
CA ALA A 15 -12.77 -8.29 -5.30
C ALA A 15 -12.68 -8.05 -6.82
N MET A 16 -11.97 -7.00 -7.24
CA MET A 16 -11.73 -6.70 -8.65
C MET A 16 -11.01 -7.85 -9.38
N VAL A 17 -9.98 -8.44 -8.76
CA VAL A 17 -9.26 -9.59 -9.35
C VAL A 17 -10.18 -10.80 -9.52
N ILE A 18 -11.03 -11.09 -8.53
CA ILE A 18 -11.99 -12.20 -8.57
C ILE A 18 -13.06 -11.98 -9.64
N ASP A 19 -13.61 -10.76 -9.72
CA ASP A 19 -14.57 -10.34 -10.76
C ASP A 19 -13.97 -10.51 -12.16
N HIS A 20 -12.72 -10.08 -12.35
CA HIS A 20 -11.98 -10.26 -13.61
C HIS A 20 -11.77 -11.73 -13.98
N CYS A 21 -11.69 -12.64 -13.00
CA CYS A 21 -11.64 -14.09 -13.25
C CYS A 21 -13.00 -14.70 -13.63
N GLY A 22 -14.04 -13.89 -13.78
CA GLY A 22 -15.39 -14.31 -14.17
C GLY A 22 -16.27 -14.76 -13.01
N SER A 23 -15.90 -14.44 -11.76
CA SER A 23 -16.67 -14.79 -10.58
C SER A 23 -17.46 -13.58 -10.08
N ASN A 24 -18.79 -13.70 -9.99
CA ASN A 24 -19.64 -12.63 -9.46
C ASN A 24 -19.60 -12.63 -7.93
N ILE A 25 -19.23 -11.49 -7.35
CA ILE A 25 -19.22 -11.29 -5.91
C ILE A 25 -20.61 -10.84 -5.45
N SER A 26 -21.23 -11.62 -4.57
CA SER A 26 -22.54 -11.30 -3.99
C SER A 26 -22.46 -10.50 -2.69
N SER A 27 -21.35 -10.63 -1.96
CA SER A 27 -21.15 -9.99 -0.66
C SER A 27 -19.66 -9.92 -0.30
N VAL A 28 -19.26 -8.89 0.42
CA VAL A 28 -17.92 -8.71 0.99
C VAL A 28 -18.05 -8.22 2.42
N SER A 29 -17.44 -8.96 3.35
CA SER A 29 -17.49 -8.65 4.77
C SER A 29 -16.10 -8.70 5.40
N LEU A 30 -15.88 -7.80 6.36
CA LEU A 30 -14.71 -7.79 7.23
C LEU A 30 -15.03 -8.56 8.51
N LEU A 31 -14.29 -9.65 8.78
CA LEU A 31 -14.37 -10.38 10.03
C LEU A 31 -13.37 -9.82 11.04
N LEU A 32 -13.86 -9.35 12.18
CA LEU A 32 -13.06 -8.77 13.25
C LEU A 32 -13.15 -9.60 14.52
N VAL A 33 -12.07 -9.67 15.29
CA VAL A 33 -12.12 -10.27 16.64
C VAL A 33 -13.04 -9.43 17.52
N SER A 34 -14.02 -10.07 18.14
CA SER A 34 -14.96 -9.46 19.07
C SER A 34 -14.23 -8.96 20.32
N LYS A 35 -14.43 -7.69 20.66
CA LYS A 35 -13.93 -7.12 21.92
C LYS A 35 -14.68 -7.64 23.14
N ASP A 36 -15.85 -8.22 22.92
CA ASP A 36 -16.74 -8.72 23.96
C ASP A 36 -16.52 -10.20 24.26
N PHE A 37 -15.73 -10.89 23.43
CA PHE A 37 -15.38 -12.30 23.66
C PHE A 37 -14.64 -12.49 24.99
N ARG A 38 -15.01 -13.53 25.75
CA ARG A 38 -14.46 -13.90 27.05
C ARG A 38 -14.20 -15.40 27.09
N LEU A 39 -13.31 -15.82 27.98
CA LEU A 39 -13.01 -17.24 28.20
C LEU A 39 -14.29 -17.98 28.63
N GLY A 40 -14.57 -19.10 27.95
CA GLY A 40 -15.77 -19.92 28.19
C GLY A 40 -16.96 -19.58 27.29
N MET A 41 -16.85 -18.55 26.45
CA MET A 41 -17.82 -18.30 25.37
C MET A 41 -17.59 -19.26 24.20
N GLU A 42 -18.62 -19.40 23.37
CA GLU A 42 -18.57 -20.26 22.19
C GLU A 42 -17.70 -19.62 21.09
N ASN A 43 -16.96 -20.42 20.33
CA ASN A 43 -16.09 -19.91 19.26
C ASN A 43 -16.85 -19.10 18.20
N ALA A 44 -18.15 -19.35 18.02
CA ALA A 44 -19.00 -18.57 17.12
C ALA A 44 -19.10 -17.08 17.53
N GLU A 45 -18.87 -16.76 18.81
CA GLU A 45 -18.89 -15.40 19.36
C GLU A 45 -17.53 -14.69 19.27
N LEU A 46 -16.49 -15.39 18.80
CA LEU A 46 -15.14 -14.86 18.68
C LEU A 46 -15.04 -13.75 17.63
N PHE A 47 -15.88 -13.81 16.60
CA PHE A 47 -15.83 -12.88 15.47
C PHE A 47 -17.11 -12.07 15.35
N VAL A 48 -16.94 -10.80 14.95
CA VAL A 48 -18.01 -9.92 14.49
C VAL A 48 -17.78 -9.71 13.00
N GLU A 49 -18.81 -10.02 12.22
CA GLU A 49 -18.84 -9.74 10.79
C GLU A 49 -19.39 -8.34 10.54
N LYS A 50 -18.70 -7.55 9.72
CA LYS A 50 -19.19 -6.27 9.22
C LYS A 50 -19.28 -6.32 7.70
N ASP A 51 -20.49 -6.17 7.18
CA ASP A 51 -20.72 -6.06 5.74
C ASP A 51 -20.18 -4.72 5.22
N HIS A 52 -19.47 -4.81 4.10
CA HIS A 52 -18.89 -3.69 3.37
C HIS A 52 -19.15 -3.83 1.86
N THR A 53 -20.17 -4.60 1.48
CA THR A 53 -20.39 -5.00 0.09
C THR A 53 -20.48 -3.79 -0.84
N ASP A 54 -21.32 -2.82 -0.50
CA ASP A 54 -21.55 -1.64 -1.35
C ASP A 54 -20.31 -0.74 -1.45
N GLU A 55 -19.61 -0.51 -0.33
CA GLU A 55 -18.40 0.32 -0.27
C GLU A 55 -17.27 -0.30 -1.10
N VAL A 56 -17.09 -1.62 -0.99
CA VAL A 56 -16.11 -2.37 -1.75
C VAL A 56 -16.45 -2.36 -3.23
N LEU A 57 -17.70 -2.63 -3.62
CA LEU A 57 -18.10 -2.63 -5.03
C LEU A 57 -17.97 -1.24 -5.67
N ALA A 58 -18.30 -0.17 -4.94
CA ALA A 58 -18.05 1.19 -5.42
C ALA A 58 -16.55 1.44 -5.65
N ARG A 59 -15.70 1.00 -4.72
CA ARG A 59 -14.24 1.15 -4.82
C ARG A 59 -13.63 0.31 -5.95
N VAL A 60 -14.19 -0.87 -6.25
CA VAL A 60 -13.80 -1.69 -7.41
C VAL A 60 -13.93 -0.90 -8.72
N GLU A 61 -15.03 -0.16 -8.90
CA GLU A 61 -15.22 0.65 -10.11
C GLU A 61 -14.15 1.73 -10.25
N GLU A 62 -13.64 2.28 -9.15
CA GLU A 62 -12.53 3.24 -9.16
C GLU A 62 -11.20 2.59 -9.54
N PHE A 63 -11.01 1.29 -9.28
CA PHE A 63 -9.79 0.56 -9.62
C PHE A 63 -9.76 0.06 -11.06
N LYS A 64 -10.92 -0.25 -11.65
CA LYS A 64 -11.03 -0.78 -13.03
C LYS A 64 -10.24 0.01 -14.08
N PRO A 65 -10.22 1.37 -14.08
CA PRO A 65 -9.43 2.14 -15.03
C PRO A 65 -7.91 1.88 -14.99
N PHE A 66 -7.37 1.44 -13.85
CA PHE A 66 -5.94 1.22 -13.66
C PHE A 66 -5.50 -0.22 -13.97
N TRP A 67 -6.46 -1.15 -14.10
CA TRP A 67 -6.20 -2.58 -14.24
C TRP A 67 -5.20 -2.91 -15.35
N GLN A 68 -5.51 -2.46 -16.58
CA GLN A 68 -4.74 -2.84 -17.75
C GLN A 68 -3.29 -2.39 -17.63
N GLN A 69 -3.07 -1.16 -17.14
CA GLN A 69 -1.73 -0.64 -16.91
C GLN A 69 -0.97 -1.46 -15.86
N ILE A 70 -1.62 -1.81 -14.74
CA ILE A 70 -1.00 -2.62 -13.68
C ILE A 70 -0.67 -4.02 -14.20
N GLU A 71 -1.57 -4.65 -14.95
CA GLU A 71 -1.37 -5.96 -15.54
C GLU A 71 -0.19 -5.96 -16.52
N GLU A 72 -0.10 -4.96 -17.39
CA GLU A 72 1.02 -4.80 -18.33
C GLU A 72 2.36 -4.65 -17.60
N ILE A 73 2.42 -3.82 -16.56
CA ILE A 73 3.64 -3.60 -15.76
C ILE A 73 4.04 -4.87 -15.01
N THR A 74 3.09 -5.55 -14.37
CA THR A 74 3.37 -6.71 -13.51
C THR A 74 3.68 -7.99 -14.30
N ARG A 75 3.18 -8.11 -15.53
CA ARG A 75 3.52 -9.20 -16.46
C ARG A 75 4.80 -8.95 -17.27
N ALA A 76 5.35 -7.73 -17.22
CA ALA A 76 6.55 -7.41 -17.97
C ALA A 76 7.73 -8.32 -17.52
N PRO A 77 8.53 -8.86 -18.46
CA PRO A 77 9.67 -9.69 -18.12
C PRO A 77 10.82 -8.90 -17.47
N VAL A 78 10.77 -7.57 -17.61
CA VAL A 78 11.75 -6.64 -17.07
C VAL A 78 11.11 -5.91 -15.89
N LYS A 79 11.79 -5.94 -14.75
CA LYS A 79 11.40 -5.18 -13.56
C LYS A 79 11.36 -3.68 -13.91
N PRO A 80 10.33 -2.93 -13.49
CA PRO A 80 10.29 -1.48 -13.70
C PRO A 80 11.45 -0.78 -12.96
N GLU A 81 11.92 0.32 -13.54
CA GLU A 81 12.94 1.16 -12.92
C GLU A 81 12.40 1.77 -11.61
N PRO A 82 13.09 1.57 -10.48
CA PRO A 82 12.63 2.10 -9.20
C PRO A 82 12.78 3.62 -9.15
N GLN A 83 11.80 4.29 -8.56
CA GLN A 83 11.83 5.74 -8.31
C GLN A 83 11.98 6.03 -6.82
N LEU A 84 12.81 7.01 -6.48
CA LEU A 84 13.05 7.41 -5.10
C LEU A 84 11.89 8.28 -4.63
N ILE A 85 11.09 7.75 -3.69
CA ILE A 85 9.98 8.45 -3.05
C ILE A 85 10.25 8.63 -1.56
N PHE A 86 9.55 9.55 -0.90
CA PHE A 86 9.83 9.88 0.51
C PHE A 86 9.63 8.68 1.44
N GLU A 87 8.68 7.80 1.12
CA GLU A 87 8.35 6.57 1.84
C GLU A 87 9.51 5.58 1.85
N CYS A 88 10.44 5.65 0.87
CA CYS A 88 11.65 4.83 0.85
C CYS A 88 12.47 4.96 2.13
N ARG A 89 12.38 6.10 2.84
CA ARG A 89 13.05 6.31 4.13
C ARG A 89 12.68 5.27 5.19
N LYS A 90 11.48 4.70 5.11
CA LYS A 90 10.96 3.67 6.04
C LYS A 90 10.98 2.27 5.43
N CYS A 91 11.43 2.12 4.19
CA CYS A 91 11.44 0.85 3.49
C CYS A 91 12.59 -0.03 3.99
N GLU A 92 12.25 -1.22 4.47
CA GLU A 92 13.23 -2.20 4.97
C GLU A 92 14.23 -2.65 3.89
N LEU A 93 13.83 -2.56 2.62
CA LEU A 93 14.65 -2.94 1.47
C LEU A 93 15.51 -1.78 0.93
N PHE A 94 15.40 -0.56 1.49
CA PHE A 94 16.01 0.64 0.93
C PHE A 94 17.52 0.50 0.71
N LYS A 95 18.24 -0.04 1.71
CA LYS A 95 19.70 -0.25 1.66
C LYS A 95 20.16 -1.23 0.57
N GLY A 96 19.27 -2.11 0.10
CA GLY A 96 19.53 -3.02 -1.01
C GLY A 96 18.96 -2.56 -2.35
N CYS A 97 18.28 -1.41 -2.38
CA CYS A 97 17.59 -0.85 -3.53
C CYS A 97 18.25 0.49 -3.92
N LEU A 98 17.48 1.58 -3.95
CA LEU A 98 17.96 2.92 -4.33
C LEU A 98 18.95 3.54 -3.32
N GLY A 99 19.01 3.02 -2.09
CA GLY A 99 20.02 3.42 -1.11
C GLY A 99 21.29 2.57 -1.16
N LYS A 100 21.38 1.62 -2.07
CA LYS A 100 22.55 0.74 -2.20
C LYS A 100 23.73 1.53 -2.74
N ASP A 101 24.89 1.34 -2.13
CA ASP A 101 26.16 1.94 -2.56
C ASP A 101 26.15 3.49 -2.55
N ILE A 102 25.26 4.11 -1.76
CA ILE A 102 25.21 5.56 -1.51
C ILE A 102 25.56 5.82 -0.04
N ASP A 103 26.74 6.40 0.18
CA ASP A 103 27.12 6.94 1.49
C ASP A 103 26.40 8.28 1.73
N ASN A 104 26.05 8.56 2.99
CA ASN A 104 25.41 9.81 3.42
C ASN A 104 24.19 10.21 2.55
N HIS A 105 23.23 9.30 2.44
CA HIS A 105 22.03 9.55 1.64
C HIS A 105 21.24 10.74 2.21
N VAL A 106 20.48 11.47 1.38
CA VAL A 106 19.66 12.62 1.85
C VAL A 106 18.67 12.25 2.98
N PHE A 107 18.34 10.97 3.15
CA PHE A 107 17.48 10.50 4.25
C PHE A 107 18.15 10.51 5.63
N ASP A 108 19.47 10.63 5.68
CA ASP A 108 20.23 10.80 6.91
C ASP A 108 20.11 12.23 7.46
N ILE A 109 19.58 13.17 6.66
CA ILE A 109 19.31 14.54 7.09
C ILE A 109 18.25 14.53 8.20
N PRO A 110 18.58 15.03 9.40
CA PRO A 110 17.64 15.07 10.51
C PRO A 110 16.49 16.02 10.19
N ARG A 111 15.26 15.60 10.51
CA ARG A 111 14.03 16.37 10.30
C ARG A 111 13.79 16.76 8.83
N LEU A 112 14.24 15.95 7.88
CA LEU A 112 13.87 16.11 6.47
C LEU A 112 12.35 16.02 6.29
N SER A 113 11.74 17.07 5.75
CA SER A 113 10.33 17.11 5.37
C SER A 113 10.14 16.59 3.94
N HIS A 114 8.92 16.15 3.63
CA HIS A 114 8.54 15.69 2.29
C HIS A 114 8.88 16.76 1.23
N SER A 115 8.45 18.02 1.44
CA SER A 115 8.71 19.11 0.48
C SER A 115 10.19 19.39 0.22
N LYS A 116 11.07 19.19 1.22
CA LYS A 116 12.51 19.39 1.06
C LYS A 116 13.11 18.22 0.31
N PHE A 117 12.65 17.01 0.60
CA PHE A 117 13.03 15.83 -0.15
C PHE A 117 12.67 15.98 -1.63
N ASP A 118 11.43 16.39 -1.94
CA ASP A 118 10.99 16.58 -3.33
C ASP A 118 11.92 17.56 -4.07
N GLY A 119 12.22 18.71 -3.47
CA GLY A 119 13.13 19.69 -4.07
C GLY A 119 14.56 19.18 -4.27
N LEU A 120 15.07 18.32 -3.38
CA LEU A 120 16.38 17.68 -3.55
C LEU A 120 16.35 16.66 -4.71
N ILE A 121 15.32 15.83 -4.78
CA ILE A 121 15.18 14.81 -5.84
C ILE A 121 14.96 15.44 -7.21
N GLU A 122 14.14 16.49 -7.31
CA GLU A 122 13.94 17.28 -8.53
C GLU A 122 15.26 17.91 -9.02
N SER A 123 16.17 18.22 -8.10
CA SER A 123 17.52 18.72 -8.40
C SER A 123 18.55 17.60 -8.67
N GLY A 124 18.13 16.33 -8.65
CA GLY A 124 19.01 15.17 -8.82
C GLY A 124 19.93 14.88 -7.63
N ILE A 125 19.65 15.46 -6.46
CA ILE A 125 20.49 15.36 -5.25
C ILE A 125 20.00 14.18 -4.40
N VAL A 126 20.82 13.14 -4.31
CA VAL A 126 20.52 11.91 -3.54
C VAL A 126 21.50 11.65 -2.39
N HIS A 127 22.64 12.35 -2.35
CA HIS A 127 23.63 12.30 -1.27
C HIS A 127 23.91 13.72 -0.76
N ILE A 128 24.26 13.83 0.52
CA ILE A 128 24.34 15.10 1.26
C ILE A 128 25.40 16.05 0.68
N GLU A 129 26.51 15.53 0.19
CA GLU A 129 27.63 16.32 -0.35
C GLU A 129 27.29 17.04 -1.67
N ALA A 130 26.21 16.64 -2.35
CA ALA A 130 25.72 17.32 -3.54
C ALA A 130 24.77 18.49 -3.23
N ILE A 131 24.50 18.78 -1.95
CA ILE A 131 23.68 19.93 -1.54
C ILE A 131 24.53 21.21 -1.68
N PRO A 132 24.08 22.22 -2.46
CA PRO A 132 24.78 23.50 -2.58
C PRO A 132 24.88 24.24 -1.23
N ASP A 133 25.95 25.02 -1.07
CA ASP A 133 26.21 25.88 0.10
C ASP A 133 25.09 26.92 0.36
#